data_AF-A0A3A4ANF7-F1
#
_entry.id   AF-A0A3A4ANF7-F1
#
_cell.length_a   1.000
_cell.length_b   1.000
_cell.length_c   1.000
_cell.angle_alpha   90.00
_cell.angle_beta   90.00
_cell.angle_gamma   90.00
#
_symmetry.space_group_name_H-M   'P 1'
#
loop_
_entity.id
_entity.type
_entity.pdbx_description
1 polymer ?
#
loop_
_entity_poly.entity_id
_entity_poly.type
_entity_poly.pdbx_seq_one_letter_code
_entity_poly.pdbx_strand_id
1 'polypeptide(L)'
;MTEQSGDPGAWPDLPAGPYGTPSPELARRLAEAPMEAVTMPSGDRVPMIVRYDDVRGLLAHPAASRNLREPGLPRMVSGRALDDDPAALNNQDPPEHTRYRRITHGAFTPRQAERLRPRVAAIAAELLDAAGEEFDLAAAFALPLPARVICELLGVPTDRFHQVRRWTDMFLSTSDASAEARAEAYGEFAAYASELIARHRAEPGHDLIDLLIEARDEGDRLSEDELTNMVFTLIFAGYETTAMMIIRGTFRLLCHPGQYAALAADPELVGPAVEEILRHEGPGGPGMLRRMTERAETSGGVIPAGTVVLPNLSAANHDPSVFEDPARFDIRRFAAGRPQAHLAFGHGPHYCVGANLARMELQEAFRALVTRLPGLRPREDLASVRWNDDAFAHRPRRLLVAAA
;
A
#
# COMPACT_ATOMS: atom_id res chain seq x y z
N MET A 1 37.79 3.44 -14.69
CA MET A 1 36.74 2.45 -15.02
C MET A 1 35.78 2.45 -13.85
N THR A 2 34.83 3.37 -13.90
CA THR A 2 33.76 3.52 -12.90
C THR A 2 32.67 2.51 -13.25
N GLU A 3 32.58 1.44 -12.47
CA GLU A 3 31.43 0.54 -12.50
C GLU A 3 30.21 1.35 -12.05
N GLN A 4 29.34 1.66 -13.02
CA GLN A 4 27.94 1.88 -12.73
C GLN A 4 27.39 0.53 -12.27
N SER A 5 27.27 0.34 -10.97
CA SER A 5 26.38 -0.68 -10.40
C SER A 5 24.95 -0.26 -10.77
N GLY A 6 24.38 -0.89 -11.80
CA GLY A 6 22.96 -0.77 -12.11
C GLY A 6 22.15 -1.19 -10.88
N ASP A 7 21.28 -0.30 -10.43
CA ASP A 7 20.54 -0.44 -9.17
C ASP A 7 19.39 -1.45 -9.33
N PRO A 8 19.31 -2.54 -8.53
CA PRO A 8 18.32 -3.63 -8.70
C PRO A 8 16.85 -3.29 -8.40
N GLY A 9 16.49 -2.02 -8.16
CA GLY A 9 15.14 -1.62 -7.72
C GLY A 9 14.27 -0.88 -8.75
N ALA A 10 14.84 -0.44 -9.87
CA ALA A 10 14.13 0.42 -10.82
C ALA A 10 13.26 -0.39 -11.80
N TRP A 11 12.07 0.12 -12.10
CA TRP A 11 11.26 -0.33 -13.25
C TRP A 11 11.87 0.25 -14.54
N PRO A 12 12.64 -0.51 -15.34
CA PRO A 12 13.47 0.07 -16.40
C PRO A 12 12.63 0.75 -17.50
N ASP A 13 11.45 0.19 -17.76
CA ASP A 13 10.53 0.64 -18.80
C ASP A 13 9.50 1.67 -18.28
N LEU A 14 9.51 1.98 -16.97
CA LEU A 14 8.54 2.90 -16.33
C LEU A 14 9.24 3.85 -15.34
N PRO A 15 10.13 4.73 -15.82
CA PRO A 15 10.74 5.73 -14.96
C PRO A 15 9.68 6.65 -14.37
N ALA A 16 9.84 7.04 -13.10
CA ALA A 16 8.95 8.01 -12.46
C ALA A 16 8.97 9.35 -13.19
N GLY A 17 7.82 10.05 -13.21
CA GLY A 17 7.72 11.39 -13.77
C GLY A 17 8.27 12.47 -12.83
N PRO A 18 8.26 13.73 -13.27
CA PRO A 18 8.70 14.86 -12.45
C PRO A 18 8.00 14.89 -11.09
N TYR A 19 8.73 15.20 -10.02
CA TYR A 19 8.16 15.23 -8.65
C TYR A 19 7.52 13.89 -8.25
N GLY A 20 8.07 12.76 -8.75
CA GLY A 20 7.61 11.41 -8.44
C GLY A 20 6.20 11.08 -8.92
N THR A 21 5.65 11.83 -9.89
CA THR A 21 4.37 11.48 -10.53
C THR A 21 4.46 10.13 -11.25
N PRO A 22 3.32 9.51 -11.62
CA PRO A 22 3.33 8.34 -12.48
C PRO A 22 4.17 8.54 -13.75
N SER A 23 4.67 7.44 -14.29
CA SER A 23 5.52 7.47 -15.47
C SER A 23 4.83 8.18 -16.64
N PRO A 24 5.49 9.13 -17.35
CA PRO A 24 4.94 9.75 -18.55
C PRO A 24 4.57 8.73 -19.64
N GLU A 25 5.21 7.57 -19.61
CA GLU A 25 4.98 6.45 -20.51
C GLU A 25 3.56 5.86 -20.40
N LEU A 26 2.88 6.02 -19.27
CA LEU A 26 1.53 5.51 -19.08
C LEU A 26 0.53 6.12 -20.05
N ALA A 27 0.67 7.42 -20.38
CA ALA A 27 -0.22 8.10 -21.32
C ALA A 27 -0.12 7.51 -22.74
N ARG A 28 1.12 7.22 -23.19
CA ARG A 28 1.36 6.58 -24.49
C ARG A 28 0.78 5.16 -24.51
N ARG A 29 1.03 4.36 -23.45
CA ARG A 29 0.51 2.98 -23.36
C ARG A 29 -1.02 2.94 -23.34
N LEU A 30 -1.67 3.83 -22.61
CA LEU A 30 -3.14 3.93 -22.58
C LEU A 30 -3.72 4.18 -23.98
N ALA A 31 -3.10 5.07 -24.75
CA ALA A 31 -3.55 5.48 -26.07
C ALA A 31 -3.25 4.43 -27.16
N GLU A 32 -2.00 3.94 -27.21
CA GLU A 32 -1.47 3.24 -28.39
C GLU A 32 -1.12 1.77 -28.12
N ALA A 33 -0.80 1.42 -26.88
CA ALA A 33 -0.16 0.14 -26.56
C ALA A 33 -0.64 -0.46 -25.21
N PRO A 34 -1.95 -0.74 -25.06
CA PRO A 34 -2.58 -0.99 -23.76
C PRO A 34 -2.22 -2.35 -23.10
N MET A 35 -1.44 -3.17 -23.80
CA MET A 35 -0.94 -4.48 -23.35
C MET A 35 0.56 -4.66 -23.60
N GLU A 36 1.28 -3.59 -23.95
CA GLU A 36 2.71 -3.70 -24.22
C GLU A 36 3.46 -4.23 -23.00
N ALA A 37 4.39 -5.15 -23.23
CA ALA A 37 5.15 -5.76 -22.18
C ALA A 37 6.01 -4.73 -21.42
N VAL A 38 6.27 -5.03 -20.16
CA VAL A 38 7.18 -4.28 -19.29
C VAL A 38 8.22 -5.23 -18.74
N THR A 39 9.45 -4.74 -18.63
CA THR A 39 10.55 -5.40 -17.92
C THR A 39 10.40 -5.09 -16.43
N MET A 40 10.31 -6.15 -15.63
CA MET A 40 10.22 -6.04 -14.18
C MET A 40 11.62 -5.91 -13.56
N PRO A 41 11.75 -5.45 -12.31
CA PRO A 41 13.04 -5.41 -11.61
C PRO A 41 13.80 -6.75 -11.59
N SER A 42 13.11 -7.89 -11.62
CA SER A 42 13.73 -9.22 -11.78
C SER A 42 14.44 -9.45 -13.13
N GLY A 43 14.16 -8.63 -14.13
CA GLY A 43 14.54 -8.83 -15.54
C GLY A 43 13.49 -9.57 -16.38
N ASP A 44 12.47 -10.17 -15.77
CA ASP A 44 11.39 -10.83 -16.49
C ASP A 44 10.52 -9.83 -17.25
N ARG A 45 9.96 -10.27 -18.39
CA ARG A 45 9.05 -9.46 -19.21
C ARG A 45 7.64 -10.02 -19.18
N VAL A 46 6.67 -9.17 -18.83
CA VAL A 46 5.24 -9.54 -18.76
C VAL A 46 4.36 -8.52 -19.48
N PRO A 47 3.25 -8.93 -20.12
CA PRO A 47 2.25 -7.99 -20.61
C PRO A 47 1.72 -7.12 -19.46
N MET A 48 1.74 -5.81 -19.64
CA MET A 48 1.20 -4.86 -18.67
C MET A 48 -0.14 -4.33 -19.14
N ILE A 49 -1.18 -4.53 -18.33
CA ILE A 49 -2.54 -4.09 -18.64
C ILE A 49 -2.75 -2.71 -17.99
N VAL A 50 -3.12 -1.70 -18.79
CA VAL A 50 -3.15 -0.30 -18.31
C VAL A 50 -4.51 0.36 -18.30
N ARG A 51 -5.47 -0.08 -19.13
CA ARG A 51 -6.80 0.53 -19.22
C ARG A 51 -7.67 0.15 -18.03
N TYR A 52 -8.45 1.11 -17.54
CA TYR A 52 -9.21 0.97 -16.30
C TYR A 52 -10.13 -0.25 -16.29
N ASP A 53 -10.95 -0.41 -17.33
CA ASP A 53 -11.92 -1.51 -17.41
C ASP A 53 -11.25 -2.87 -17.53
N ASP A 54 -10.14 -2.98 -18.27
CA ASP A 54 -9.38 -4.21 -18.41
C ASP A 54 -8.68 -4.59 -17.08
N VAL A 55 -8.07 -3.61 -16.40
CA VAL A 55 -7.45 -3.82 -15.08
C VAL A 55 -8.50 -4.23 -14.06
N ARG A 56 -9.62 -3.50 -13.99
CA ARG A 56 -10.71 -3.80 -13.06
C ARG A 56 -11.31 -5.18 -13.33
N GLY A 57 -11.56 -5.52 -14.60
CA GLY A 57 -12.08 -6.80 -15.03
C GLY A 57 -11.14 -7.94 -14.66
N LEU A 58 -9.84 -7.78 -14.95
CA LEU A 58 -8.80 -8.76 -14.62
C LEU A 58 -8.71 -9.02 -13.10
N LEU A 59 -8.77 -7.97 -12.27
CA LEU A 59 -8.70 -8.10 -10.81
C LEU A 59 -9.90 -8.86 -10.22
N ALA A 60 -11.05 -8.85 -10.90
CA ALA A 60 -12.24 -9.60 -10.52
C ALA A 60 -12.38 -10.96 -11.24
N HIS A 61 -11.51 -11.25 -12.21
CA HIS A 61 -11.63 -12.43 -13.06
C HIS A 61 -11.30 -13.71 -12.26
N PRO A 62 -12.17 -14.74 -12.25
CA PRO A 62 -11.94 -15.95 -11.46
C PRO A 62 -10.70 -16.73 -11.90
N ALA A 63 -10.32 -16.64 -13.19
CA ALA A 63 -9.09 -17.24 -13.72
C ALA A 63 -7.81 -16.42 -13.47
N ALA A 64 -7.90 -15.24 -12.85
CA ALA A 64 -6.73 -14.40 -12.57
C ALA A 64 -6.12 -14.76 -11.21
N SER A 65 -5.26 -15.78 -11.23
CA SER A 65 -4.65 -16.36 -10.04
C SER A 65 -3.56 -15.46 -9.43
N ARG A 66 -3.50 -15.41 -8.09
CA ARG A 66 -2.40 -14.84 -7.30
C ARG A 66 -1.28 -15.84 -7.03
N ASN A 67 -1.52 -17.12 -7.31
CA ASN A 67 -0.56 -18.18 -7.07
C ASN A 67 0.50 -18.20 -8.18
N LEU A 68 1.71 -17.74 -7.85
CA LEU A 68 2.86 -17.65 -8.76
C LEU A 68 3.96 -18.67 -8.41
N ARG A 69 3.61 -19.76 -7.74
CA ARG A 69 4.56 -20.72 -7.18
C ARG A 69 5.17 -21.69 -8.18
N GLU A 70 4.62 -21.80 -9.39
CA GLU A 70 5.17 -22.71 -10.40
C GLU A 70 6.60 -22.27 -10.78
N PRO A 71 7.58 -23.19 -10.79
CA PRO A 71 8.94 -22.86 -11.20
C PRO A 71 9.00 -22.27 -12.61
N GLY A 72 9.77 -21.19 -12.77
CA GLY A 72 9.97 -20.52 -14.06
C GLY A 72 8.91 -19.50 -14.46
N LEU A 73 7.90 -19.23 -13.61
CA LEU A 73 6.99 -18.11 -13.82
C LEU A 73 7.71 -16.76 -13.62
N PRO A 74 7.36 -15.73 -14.41
CA PRO A 74 7.84 -14.37 -14.21
C PRO A 74 7.64 -13.85 -12.77
N ARG A 75 8.66 -13.22 -12.20
CA ARG A 75 8.68 -12.67 -10.84
C ARG A 75 8.85 -11.17 -10.83
N MET A 76 8.29 -10.47 -9.85
CA MET A 76 8.43 -9.01 -9.78
C MET A 76 9.86 -8.59 -9.45
N VAL A 77 10.47 -9.27 -8.48
CA VAL A 77 11.85 -9.07 -8.03
C VAL A 77 12.58 -10.42 -8.05
N SER A 78 13.89 -10.41 -8.18
CA SER A 78 14.71 -11.62 -8.10
C SER A 78 14.82 -12.12 -6.65
N GLY A 79 14.93 -13.43 -6.48
CA GLY A 79 15.06 -14.06 -5.16
C GLY A 79 13.71 -14.43 -4.52
N ARG A 80 13.73 -14.74 -3.22
CA ARG A 80 12.51 -15.10 -2.48
C ARG A 80 11.76 -13.83 -2.09
N ALA A 81 10.52 -13.70 -2.53
CA ALA A 81 9.70 -12.51 -2.32
C ALA A 81 8.36 -12.84 -1.63
N LEU A 82 7.58 -11.81 -1.33
CA LEU A 82 6.29 -11.93 -0.64
C LEU A 82 5.32 -12.86 -1.38
N ASP A 83 5.48 -13.05 -2.69
CA ASP A 83 4.69 -13.94 -3.55
C ASP A 83 5.03 -15.44 -3.39
N ASP A 84 6.10 -15.77 -2.66
CA ASP A 84 6.55 -17.16 -2.45
C ASP A 84 5.96 -17.85 -1.22
N ASP A 85 5.27 -17.14 -0.33
CA ASP A 85 4.58 -17.77 0.80
C ASP A 85 3.21 -18.32 0.35
N PRO A 86 3.04 -19.67 0.25
CA PRO A 86 1.75 -20.27 -0.10
C PRO A 86 0.66 -20.04 0.94
N ALA A 87 1.03 -19.77 2.20
CA ALA A 87 0.10 -19.56 3.30
C ALA A 87 -0.37 -18.10 3.38
N ALA A 88 0.33 -17.16 2.73
CA ALA A 88 -0.01 -15.76 2.80
C ALA A 88 -1.30 -15.46 2.02
N LEU A 89 -2.24 -14.78 2.67
CA LEU A 89 -3.56 -14.47 2.14
C LEU A 89 -3.51 -13.77 0.77
N ASN A 90 -2.50 -12.95 0.54
CA ASN A 90 -2.29 -12.21 -0.71
C ASN A 90 -1.91 -13.10 -1.90
N ASN A 91 -1.56 -14.38 -1.69
CA ASN A 91 -1.11 -15.33 -2.71
C ASN A 91 -2.04 -16.53 -2.90
N GLN A 92 -3.10 -16.62 -2.09
CA GLN A 92 -4.12 -17.67 -2.19
C GLN A 92 -5.18 -17.29 -3.22
N ASP A 93 -5.80 -18.30 -3.82
CA ASP A 93 -6.98 -18.14 -4.67
C ASP A 93 -8.22 -18.72 -3.95
N PRO A 94 -9.45 -18.45 -4.44
CA PRO A 94 -10.61 -19.23 -4.02
C PRO A 94 -10.42 -20.74 -4.28
N PRO A 95 -10.92 -21.63 -3.40
CA PRO A 95 -11.80 -21.34 -2.26
C PRO A 95 -11.07 -20.93 -0.96
N GLU A 96 -9.79 -21.20 -0.80
CA GLU A 96 -9.04 -20.96 0.46
C GLU A 96 -9.04 -19.47 0.82
N HIS A 97 -8.72 -18.59 -0.14
CA HIS A 97 -8.78 -17.14 0.07
C HIS A 97 -10.18 -16.68 0.50
N THR A 98 -11.23 -17.26 -0.08
CA THR A 98 -12.64 -16.92 0.26
C THR A 98 -12.97 -17.32 1.69
N ARG A 99 -12.52 -18.50 2.14
CA ARG A 99 -12.66 -18.96 3.53
C ARG A 99 -11.99 -17.97 4.50
N TYR A 100 -10.71 -17.63 4.26
CA TYR A 100 -9.99 -16.66 5.08
C TYR A 100 -10.72 -15.32 5.16
N ARG A 101 -11.18 -14.80 4.03
CA ARG A 101 -11.92 -13.53 3.98
C ARG A 101 -13.23 -13.58 4.73
N ARG A 102 -14.00 -14.68 4.63
CA ARG A 102 -15.25 -14.86 5.39
C ARG A 102 -15.01 -14.83 6.89
N ILE A 103 -13.99 -15.55 7.37
CA ILE A 103 -13.62 -15.58 8.79
C ILE A 103 -13.21 -14.17 9.26
N THR A 104 -12.33 -13.50 8.52
CA THR A 104 -11.67 -12.27 9.01
C THR A 104 -12.41 -10.97 8.73
N HIS A 105 -13.33 -10.93 7.76
CA HIS A 105 -13.99 -9.69 7.32
C HIS A 105 -14.63 -8.88 8.46
N GLY A 106 -15.20 -9.55 9.47
CA GLY A 106 -15.83 -8.89 10.62
C GLY A 106 -14.88 -7.98 11.42
N ALA A 107 -13.58 -8.27 11.41
CA ALA A 107 -12.56 -7.50 12.09
C ALA A 107 -12.19 -6.19 11.36
N PHE A 108 -12.47 -6.08 10.06
CA PHE A 108 -12.05 -4.97 9.19
C PHE A 108 -13.20 -4.09 8.67
N THR A 109 -14.34 -4.14 9.35
CA THR A 109 -15.53 -3.37 8.96
C THR A 109 -15.30 -1.86 9.17
N PRO A 110 -16.05 -0.98 8.47
CA PRO A 110 -15.99 0.46 8.70
C PRO A 110 -16.23 0.85 10.15
N ARG A 111 -17.10 0.12 10.86
CA ARG A 111 -17.37 0.33 12.28
C ARG A 111 -16.14 0.08 13.15
N GLN A 112 -15.34 -0.95 12.85
CA GLN A 112 -14.11 -1.22 13.61
C GLN A 112 -13.05 -0.15 13.37
N ALA A 113 -12.87 0.27 12.11
CA ALA A 113 -11.98 1.38 11.79
C ALA A 113 -12.39 2.67 12.52
N GLU A 114 -13.68 3.00 12.52
CA GLU A 114 -14.18 4.25 13.13
C GLU A 114 -14.00 4.30 14.65
N ARG A 115 -14.01 3.14 15.34
CA ARG A 115 -13.72 3.07 16.79
C ARG A 115 -12.32 3.55 17.15
N LEU A 116 -11.38 3.49 16.21
CA LEU A 116 -9.99 3.88 16.41
C LEU A 116 -9.75 5.37 16.18
N ARG A 117 -10.67 6.05 15.48
CA ARG A 117 -10.50 7.45 15.08
C ARG A 117 -10.08 8.37 16.24
N PRO A 118 -10.71 8.33 17.43
CA PRO A 118 -10.29 9.18 18.55
C PRO A 118 -8.83 8.93 18.98
N ARG A 119 -8.38 7.67 18.94
CA ARG A 119 -7.01 7.33 19.32
C ARG A 119 -6.01 7.74 18.24
N VAL A 120 -6.30 7.49 16.97
CA VAL A 120 -5.45 7.92 15.85
C VAL A 120 -5.30 9.45 15.84
N ALA A 121 -6.39 10.19 16.06
CA ALA A 121 -6.36 11.65 16.18
C ALA A 121 -5.44 12.11 17.33
N ALA A 122 -5.50 11.44 18.48
CA ALA A 122 -4.62 11.74 19.62
C ALA A 122 -3.14 11.46 19.29
N ILE A 123 -2.82 10.31 18.67
CA ILE A 123 -1.46 9.98 18.25
C ILE A 123 -0.93 11.01 17.25
N ALA A 124 -1.75 11.39 16.26
CA ALA A 124 -1.38 12.39 15.28
C ALA A 124 -1.09 13.75 15.94
N ALA A 125 -1.89 14.15 16.92
CA ALA A 125 -1.64 15.36 17.70
C ALA A 125 -0.33 15.26 18.50
N GLU A 126 -0.13 14.20 19.28
CA GLU A 126 1.09 13.97 20.08
C GLU A 126 2.36 14.04 19.23
N LEU A 127 2.33 13.46 18.02
CA LEU A 127 3.48 13.48 17.10
C LEU A 127 3.78 14.88 16.57
N LEU A 128 2.75 15.64 16.19
CA LEU A 128 2.94 17.02 15.71
C LEU A 128 3.38 17.96 16.84
N ASP A 129 2.92 17.76 18.08
CA ASP A 129 3.38 18.52 19.25
C ASP A 129 4.87 18.30 19.53
N ALA A 130 5.36 17.08 19.30
CA ALA A 130 6.76 16.73 19.50
C ALA A 130 7.69 17.11 18.33
N ALA A 131 7.13 17.45 17.16
CA ALA A 131 7.91 17.67 15.94
C ALA A 131 8.71 18.98 15.95
N GLY A 132 8.25 20.00 16.68
CA GLY A 132 8.86 21.34 16.68
C GLY A 132 8.48 22.18 15.45
N GLU A 133 9.11 23.35 15.29
CA GLU A 133 8.78 24.30 14.21
C GLU A 133 9.33 23.87 12.83
N GLU A 134 10.50 23.24 12.79
CA GLU A 134 11.13 22.70 11.58
C GLU A 134 11.47 21.24 11.79
N PHE A 135 11.02 20.36 10.89
CA PHE A 135 11.18 18.91 11.06
C PHE A 135 11.16 18.15 9.74
N ASP A 136 11.61 16.89 9.78
CA ASP A 136 11.40 15.93 8.71
C ASP A 136 10.04 15.25 8.90
N LEU A 137 9.07 15.57 8.05
CA LEU A 137 7.72 15.01 8.10
C LEU A 137 7.73 13.48 8.04
N ALA A 138 8.64 12.89 7.26
CA ALA A 138 8.71 11.44 7.11
C ALA A 138 9.08 10.78 8.44
N ALA A 139 10.16 11.24 9.07
CA ALA A 139 10.69 10.66 10.30
C ALA A 139 9.89 11.03 11.56
N ALA A 140 9.39 12.27 11.65
CA ALA A 140 8.74 12.78 12.85
C ALA A 140 7.24 12.47 12.93
N PHE A 141 6.56 12.28 11.79
CA PHE A 141 5.10 12.15 11.74
C PHE A 141 4.61 10.94 10.92
N ALA A 142 4.99 10.87 9.65
CA ALA A 142 4.38 9.91 8.71
C ALA A 142 4.76 8.45 8.97
N LEU A 143 6.01 8.17 9.38
CA LEU A 143 6.42 6.82 9.78
C LEU A 143 5.94 6.45 11.19
N PRO A 144 6.07 7.32 12.22
CA PRO A 144 5.63 6.98 13.57
C PRO A 144 4.12 6.80 13.75
N LEU A 145 3.28 7.54 13.00
CA LEU A 145 1.83 7.49 13.17
C LEU A 145 1.26 6.08 12.93
N PRO A 146 1.34 5.50 11.72
CA PRO A 146 0.76 4.19 11.46
C PRO A 146 1.52 3.07 12.19
N ALA A 147 2.81 3.27 12.52
CA ALA A 147 3.57 2.36 13.38
C ALA A 147 2.96 2.25 14.79
N ARG A 148 2.62 3.39 15.42
CA ARG A 148 1.97 3.38 16.74
C ARG A 148 0.55 2.80 16.65
N VAL A 149 -0.20 3.15 15.60
CA VAL A 149 -1.55 2.63 15.39
C VAL A 149 -1.55 1.11 15.26
N ILE A 150 -0.68 0.53 14.43
CA ILE A 150 -0.62 -0.93 14.26
C ILE A 150 -0.10 -1.63 15.53
N CYS A 151 0.84 -1.02 16.27
CA CYS A 151 1.29 -1.54 17.54
C CYS A 151 0.15 -1.63 18.56
N GLU A 152 -0.64 -0.56 18.70
CA GLU A 152 -1.79 -0.54 19.61
C GLU A 152 -2.89 -1.50 19.17
N LEU A 153 -3.12 -1.62 17.86
CA LEU A 153 -4.10 -2.57 17.32
C LEU A 153 -3.77 -4.03 17.61
N LEU A 154 -2.48 -4.34 17.66
CA LEU A 154 -1.97 -5.68 17.84
C LEU A 154 -1.49 -5.96 19.27
N GLY A 155 -1.69 -5.05 20.21
CA GLY A 155 -1.16 -5.22 21.58
C GLY A 155 0.37 -5.36 21.63
N VAL A 156 1.09 -4.81 20.65
CA VAL A 156 2.55 -4.83 20.58
C VAL A 156 3.11 -3.63 21.36
N PRO A 157 3.95 -3.86 22.39
CA PRO A 157 4.64 -2.78 23.09
C PRO A 157 5.46 -1.92 22.11
N THR A 158 5.36 -0.59 22.24
CA THR A 158 5.99 0.35 21.29
C THR A 158 7.52 0.26 21.26
N ASP A 159 8.16 -0.11 22.37
CA ASP A 159 9.61 -0.38 22.45
C ASP A 159 10.05 -1.61 21.63
N ARG A 160 9.12 -2.51 21.32
CA ARG A 160 9.36 -3.68 20.45
C ARG A 160 9.16 -3.41 18.97
N PHE A 161 8.58 -2.27 18.59
CA PHE A 161 8.30 -1.99 17.18
C PHE A 161 9.55 -2.06 16.29
N HIS A 162 10.71 -1.57 16.76
CA HIS A 162 11.95 -1.67 16.00
C HIS A 162 12.38 -3.12 15.73
N GLN A 163 12.12 -4.04 16.65
CA GLN A 163 12.40 -5.46 16.48
C GLN A 163 11.43 -6.08 15.48
N VAL A 164 10.13 -5.83 15.66
CA VAL A 164 9.07 -6.30 14.76
C VAL A 164 9.30 -5.82 13.33
N ARG A 165 9.61 -4.53 13.17
CA ARG A 165 9.94 -3.93 11.88
C ARG A 165 11.15 -4.60 11.23
N ARG A 166 12.23 -4.87 11.97
CA ARG A 166 13.40 -5.56 11.40
C ARG A 166 13.04 -6.93 10.82
N TRP A 167 12.15 -7.68 11.49
CA TRP A 167 11.70 -8.96 10.97
C TRP A 167 10.88 -8.81 9.69
N THR A 168 10.00 -7.81 9.60
CA THR A 168 9.17 -7.60 8.41
C THR A 168 9.92 -6.94 7.24
N ASP A 169 10.87 -6.05 7.51
CA ASP A 169 11.68 -5.36 6.49
C ASP A 169 12.52 -6.35 5.67
N MET A 170 12.90 -7.50 6.25
CA MET A 170 13.60 -8.58 5.54
C MET A 170 12.79 -9.22 4.40
N PHE A 171 11.46 -9.05 4.41
CA PHE A 171 10.55 -9.52 3.36
C PHE A 171 10.21 -8.44 2.33
N LEU A 172 10.54 -7.18 2.62
CA LEU A 172 10.48 -6.04 1.68
C LEU A 172 11.79 -5.88 0.91
N SER A 173 12.89 -6.30 1.54
CA SER A 173 14.24 -6.10 1.04
C SER A 173 14.55 -6.97 -0.18
N THR A 174 14.89 -6.32 -1.30
CA THR A 174 15.53 -6.90 -2.49
C THR A 174 17.01 -7.25 -2.26
N SER A 175 17.51 -7.14 -1.02
CA SER A 175 18.91 -7.43 -0.68
C SER A 175 19.30 -8.89 -0.88
N ASP A 176 20.62 -9.09 -1.02
CA ASP A 176 21.34 -10.36 -1.03
C ASP A 176 21.23 -11.15 0.30
N ALA A 177 20.30 -10.80 1.20
CA ALA A 177 20.02 -11.60 2.37
C ALA A 177 19.81 -13.06 1.96
N SER A 178 20.50 -13.98 2.64
CA SER A 178 20.42 -15.39 2.27
C SER A 178 19.02 -15.94 2.61
N ALA A 179 18.65 -17.07 1.98
CA ALA A 179 17.38 -17.73 2.30
C ALA A 179 17.30 -18.12 3.78
N GLU A 180 18.45 -18.44 4.39
CA GLU A 180 18.62 -18.78 5.80
C GLU A 180 18.30 -17.57 6.70
N ALA A 181 18.85 -16.39 6.41
CA ALA A 181 18.58 -15.18 7.19
C ALA A 181 17.08 -14.79 7.18
N ARG A 182 16.41 -14.98 6.04
CA ARG A 182 14.96 -14.77 5.93
C ARG A 182 14.16 -15.81 6.74
N ALA A 183 14.58 -17.07 6.71
CA ALA A 183 13.94 -18.13 7.48
C ALA A 183 14.12 -17.92 8.99
N GLU A 184 15.30 -17.48 9.43
CA GLU A 184 15.58 -17.12 10.82
C GLU A 184 14.69 -15.96 11.29
N ALA A 185 14.64 -14.87 10.52
CA ALA A 185 13.77 -13.72 10.83
C ALA A 185 12.28 -14.11 10.89
N TYR A 186 11.82 -15.00 9.99
CA TYR A 186 10.46 -15.55 10.07
C TYR A 186 10.23 -16.34 11.36
N GLY A 187 11.19 -17.21 11.72
CA GLY A 187 11.10 -18.04 12.93
C GLY A 187 11.03 -17.19 14.19
N GLU A 188 11.85 -16.14 14.30
CA GLU A 188 11.82 -15.19 15.41
C GLU A 188 10.48 -14.43 15.46
N PHE A 189 9.99 -13.97 14.31
CA PHE A 189 8.68 -13.33 14.22
C PHE A 189 7.55 -14.29 14.66
N ALA A 190 7.55 -15.52 14.15
CA ALA A 190 6.50 -16.50 14.42
C ALA A 190 6.46 -16.87 15.91
N ALA A 191 7.63 -17.00 16.55
CA ALA A 191 7.74 -17.19 17.99
C ALA A 191 7.11 -16.02 18.76
N TYR A 192 7.46 -14.78 18.39
CA TYR A 192 6.89 -13.59 19.00
C TYR A 192 5.38 -13.45 18.80
N ALA A 193 4.88 -13.70 17.58
CA ALA A 193 3.46 -13.69 17.28
C ALA A 193 2.70 -14.75 18.09
N SER A 194 3.30 -15.94 18.29
CA SER A 194 2.72 -16.99 19.11
C SER A 194 2.60 -16.58 20.58
N GLU A 195 3.63 -15.95 21.14
CA GLU A 195 3.60 -15.38 22.50
C GLU A 195 2.54 -14.29 22.64
N LEU A 196 2.45 -13.42 21.64
CA LEU A 196 1.46 -12.34 21.58
C LEU A 196 0.04 -12.91 21.59
N ILE A 197 -0.25 -13.86 20.69
CA ILE A 197 -1.55 -14.54 20.60
C ILE A 197 -1.89 -15.26 21.93
N ALA A 198 -0.91 -15.93 22.55
CA ALA A 198 -1.12 -16.60 23.83
C ALA A 198 -1.48 -15.61 24.95
N ARG A 199 -0.84 -14.43 24.98
CA ARG A 199 -1.15 -13.37 25.94
C ARG A 199 -2.58 -12.84 25.75
N HIS A 200 -2.98 -12.57 24.51
CA HIS A 200 -4.35 -12.13 24.19
C HIS A 200 -5.41 -13.13 24.63
N ARG A 201 -5.13 -14.44 24.55
CA ARG A 201 -6.04 -15.47 25.05
C ARG A 201 -6.13 -15.52 26.57
N ALA A 202 -5.03 -15.21 27.27
CA ALA A 202 -5.00 -15.21 28.72
C ALA A 202 -5.68 -13.95 29.29
N GLU A 203 -5.47 -12.80 28.65
CA GLU A 203 -5.95 -11.48 29.08
C GLU A 203 -6.50 -10.68 27.87
N PRO A 204 -7.76 -10.92 27.46
CA PRO A 204 -8.34 -10.23 26.30
C PRO A 204 -8.49 -8.72 26.52
N GLY A 205 -8.06 -7.91 25.56
CA GLY A 205 -8.08 -6.43 25.59
C GLY A 205 -9.16 -5.78 24.71
N HIS A 206 -9.86 -6.57 23.89
CA HIS A 206 -10.81 -6.18 22.84
C HIS A 206 -10.18 -5.45 21.64
N ASP A 207 -8.94 -5.77 21.29
CA ASP A 207 -8.25 -5.23 20.11
C ASP A 207 -8.38 -6.12 18.87
N LEU A 208 -7.62 -5.81 17.80
CA LEU A 208 -7.76 -6.50 16.52
C LEU A 208 -7.34 -7.98 16.62
N ILE A 209 -6.34 -8.30 17.46
CA ILE A 209 -5.92 -9.70 17.66
C ILE A 209 -7.03 -10.48 18.36
N ASP A 210 -7.67 -9.90 19.38
CA ASP A 210 -8.79 -10.54 20.06
C ASP A 210 -9.95 -10.82 19.08
N LEU A 211 -10.27 -9.84 18.22
CA LEU A 211 -11.29 -10.02 17.17
C LEU A 211 -10.94 -11.15 16.19
N LEU A 212 -9.66 -11.32 15.83
CA LEU A 212 -9.20 -12.38 14.94
C LEU A 212 -9.17 -13.75 15.64
N ILE A 213 -8.85 -13.80 16.93
CA ILE A 213 -8.90 -15.01 17.76
C ILE A 213 -10.35 -15.50 17.91
N GLU A 214 -11.30 -14.58 18.07
CA GLU A 214 -12.72 -14.87 18.21
C GLU A 214 -13.44 -15.10 16.89
N ALA A 215 -12.88 -14.65 15.77
CA ALA A 215 -13.49 -14.72 14.44
C ALA A 215 -13.90 -16.15 14.05
N ARG A 216 -15.17 -16.34 13.69
CA ARG A 216 -15.72 -17.61 13.23
C ARG A 216 -16.56 -17.45 11.97
N ASP A 217 -16.59 -18.50 11.15
CA ASP A 217 -17.54 -18.66 10.03
C ASP A 217 -18.11 -20.08 10.06
N GLU A 218 -19.40 -20.24 10.34
CA GLU A 218 -20.07 -21.56 10.45
C GLU A 218 -19.35 -22.56 11.41
N GLY A 219 -18.65 -22.04 12.42
CA GLY A 219 -17.88 -22.82 13.39
C GLY A 219 -16.40 -23.01 13.04
N ASP A 220 -16.00 -22.67 11.82
CA ASP A 220 -14.61 -22.63 11.37
C ASP A 220 -13.88 -21.39 11.89
N ARG A 221 -12.55 -21.46 12.01
CA ARG A 221 -11.66 -20.40 12.54
C ARG A 221 -10.28 -20.48 11.91
N LEU A 222 -9.52 -19.39 12.05
CA LEU A 222 -8.09 -19.42 11.72
C LEU A 222 -7.36 -20.45 12.59
N SER A 223 -6.51 -21.27 11.96
CA SER A 223 -5.51 -22.07 12.68
C SER A 223 -4.44 -21.17 13.31
N GLU A 224 -3.58 -21.71 14.18
CA GLU A 224 -2.46 -20.94 14.77
C GLU A 224 -1.53 -20.36 13.70
N ASP A 225 -1.21 -21.16 12.67
CA ASP A 225 -0.34 -20.74 11.58
C ASP A 225 -1.01 -19.65 10.73
N GLU A 226 -2.32 -19.79 10.50
CA GLU A 226 -3.13 -18.83 9.74
C GLU A 226 -3.23 -17.49 10.48
N LEU A 227 -3.41 -17.53 11.80
CA LEU A 227 -3.45 -16.35 12.66
C LEU A 227 -2.08 -15.68 12.77
N THR A 228 -1.01 -16.45 12.90
CA THR A 228 0.37 -15.93 12.90
C THR A 228 0.70 -15.23 11.59
N ASN A 229 0.34 -15.83 10.45
CA ASN A 229 0.53 -15.22 9.12
C ASN A 229 -0.35 -13.96 8.96
N MET A 230 -1.57 -13.96 9.50
CA MET A 230 -2.41 -12.77 9.50
C MET A 230 -1.76 -11.62 10.28
N VAL A 231 -1.22 -11.87 11.49
CA VAL A 231 -0.51 -10.84 12.27
C VAL A 231 0.71 -10.32 11.49
N PHE A 232 1.48 -11.21 10.85
CA PHE A 232 2.59 -10.82 9.98
C PHE A 232 2.13 -9.88 8.86
N THR A 233 1.09 -10.30 8.13
CA THR A 233 0.52 -9.56 7.00
C THR A 233 0.02 -8.17 7.44
N LEU A 234 -0.59 -8.07 8.61
CA LEU A 234 -1.12 -6.80 9.12
C LEU A 234 -0.04 -5.80 9.50
N ILE A 235 1.04 -6.27 10.13
CA ILE A 235 2.18 -5.41 10.45
C ILE A 235 2.81 -4.93 9.16
N PHE A 236 3.17 -5.86 8.27
CA PHE A 236 3.76 -5.56 6.97
C PHE A 236 2.92 -4.58 6.14
N ALA A 237 1.64 -4.88 5.91
CA ALA A 237 0.80 -4.11 5.02
C ALA A 237 0.30 -2.80 5.65
N GLY A 238 0.15 -2.76 6.99
CA GLY A 238 -0.54 -1.69 7.69
C GLY A 238 0.30 -0.43 7.88
N TYR A 239 1.60 -0.56 8.17
CA TYR A 239 2.39 0.62 8.55
C TYR A 239 3.04 1.34 7.37
N GLU A 240 3.72 0.61 6.48
CA GLU A 240 4.55 1.25 5.46
C GLU A 240 3.73 1.88 4.33
N THR A 241 2.67 1.21 3.88
CA THR A 241 1.81 1.72 2.81
C THR A 241 1.10 3.01 3.22
N THR A 242 0.60 3.07 4.46
CA THR A 242 -0.04 4.25 5.03
C THR A 242 0.98 5.39 5.20
N ALA A 243 2.17 5.11 5.75
CA ALA A 243 3.24 6.10 5.88
C ALA A 243 3.64 6.68 4.53
N MET A 244 3.80 5.83 3.51
CA MET A 244 4.10 6.25 2.15
C MET A 244 3.02 7.21 1.61
N MET A 245 1.74 6.88 1.80
CA MET A 245 0.64 7.74 1.34
C MET A 245 0.60 9.09 2.07
N ILE A 246 0.91 9.13 3.37
CA ILE A 246 1.03 10.40 4.12
C ILE A 246 2.16 11.26 3.53
N ILE A 247 3.34 10.66 3.29
CA ILE A 247 4.50 11.37 2.73
C ILE A 247 4.19 11.88 1.32
N ARG A 248 3.71 11.01 0.42
CA ARG A 248 3.41 11.37 -0.97
C ARG A 248 2.28 12.38 -1.08
N GLY A 249 1.20 12.19 -0.32
CA GLY A 249 0.08 13.11 -0.30
C GLY A 249 0.48 14.49 0.23
N THR A 250 1.28 14.55 1.29
CA THR A 250 1.79 15.83 1.80
C THR A 250 2.72 16.49 0.78
N PHE A 251 3.65 15.74 0.20
CA PHE A 251 4.53 16.25 -0.86
C PHE A 251 3.72 16.80 -2.05
N ARG A 252 2.70 16.08 -2.51
CA ARG A 252 1.82 16.53 -3.61
C ARG A 252 1.06 17.79 -3.25
N LEU A 253 0.56 17.91 -2.03
CA LEU A 253 -0.09 19.12 -1.53
C LEU A 253 0.88 20.30 -1.45
N LEU A 254 2.14 20.09 -1.04
CA LEU A 254 3.16 21.14 -1.01
C LEU A 254 3.58 21.59 -2.42
N CYS A 255 3.51 20.72 -3.42
CA CYS A 255 3.62 21.11 -4.84
C CYS A 255 2.42 21.96 -5.31
N HIS A 256 1.31 21.96 -4.58
CA HIS A 256 0.07 22.70 -4.88
C HIS A 256 -0.37 23.54 -3.67
N PRO A 257 0.39 24.56 -3.25
CA PRO A 257 0.16 25.28 -2.00
C PRO A 257 -1.24 25.91 -1.91
N GLY A 258 -1.85 26.31 -3.05
CA GLY A 258 -3.23 26.79 -3.08
C GLY A 258 -4.28 25.72 -2.71
N GLN A 259 -4.02 24.45 -3.01
CA GLN A 259 -4.87 23.34 -2.58
C GLN A 259 -4.65 22.98 -1.11
N TYR A 260 -3.40 23.04 -0.61
CA TYR A 260 -3.14 22.91 0.82
C TYR A 260 -3.86 23.99 1.64
N ALA A 261 -3.74 25.26 1.22
CA ALA A 261 -4.43 26.38 1.87
C ALA A 261 -5.96 26.23 1.81
N ALA A 262 -6.51 25.73 0.71
CA ALA A 262 -7.93 25.43 0.61
C ALA A 262 -8.38 24.32 1.58
N LEU A 263 -7.57 23.27 1.73
CA LEU A 263 -7.84 22.17 2.66
C LEU A 263 -7.73 22.63 4.13
N ALA A 264 -6.81 23.54 4.44
CA ALA A 264 -6.70 24.17 5.75
C ALA A 264 -7.86 25.11 6.06
N ALA A 265 -8.36 25.84 5.05
CA ALA A 265 -9.52 26.71 5.21
C ALA A 265 -10.85 25.94 5.36
N ASP A 266 -10.94 24.73 4.79
CA ASP A 266 -12.11 23.86 4.86
C ASP A 266 -11.70 22.39 5.11
N PRO A 267 -11.49 22.00 6.40
CA PRO A 267 -11.12 20.64 6.76
C PRO A 267 -12.16 19.55 6.40
N GLU A 268 -13.39 19.92 6.02
CA GLU A 268 -14.37 18.94 5.54
C GLU A 268 -14.01 18.38 4.15
N LEU A 269 -13.11 19.05 3.42
CA LEU A 269 -12.54 18.54 2.18
C LEU A 269 -11.53 17.40 2.38
N VAL A 270 -11.14 17.06 3.62
CA VAL A 270 -10.16 16.00 3.89
C VAL A 270 -10.58 14.64 3.34
N GLY A 271 -11.86 14.27 3.47
CA GLY A 271 -12.37 13.01 2.91
C GLY A 271 -12.15 12.93 1.38
N PRO A 272 -12.70 13.87 0.60
CA PRO A 272 -12.46 13.97 -0.84
C PRO A 272 -10.99 14.07 -1.24
N ALA A 273 -10.19 14.85 -0.49
CA ALA A 273 -8.76 15.01 -0.75
C ALA A 273 -8.00 13.69 -0.59
N VAL A 274 -8.35 12.88 0.41
CA VAL A 274 -7.77 11.54 0.62
C VAL A 274 -8.05 10.61 -0.57
N GLU A 275 -9.28 10.59 -1.09
CA GLU A 275 -9.60 9.77 -2.28
C GLU A 275 -8.83 10.26 -3.53
N GLU A 276 -8.64 11.57 -3.69
CA GLU A 276 -7.80 12.09 -4.78
C GLU A 276 -6.32 11.74 -4.61
N ILE A 277 -5.77 11.85 -3.39
CA ILE A 277 -4.40 11.43 -3.09
C ILE A 277 -4.23 9.95 -3.40
N LEU A 278 -5.18 9.10 -2.99
CA LEU A 278 -5.14 7.67 -3.28
C LEU A 278 -5.21 7.38 -4.78
N ARG A 279 -6.06 8.09 -5.54
CA ARG A 279 -6.13 7.94 -7.00
C ARG A 279 -4.83 8.38 -7.68
N HIS A 280 -4.34 9.58 -7.35
CA HIS A 280 -3.25 10.24 -8.05
C HIS A 280 -1.87 9.71 -7.66
N GLU A 281 -1.66 9.40 -6.38
CA GLU A 281 -0.37 8.97 -5.83
C GLU A 281 -0.30 7.46 -5.53
N GLY A 282 -1.45 6.81 -5.33
CA GLY A 282 -1.51 5.39 -4.98
C GLY A 282 -1.36 4.48 -6.19
N PRO A 283 -0.81 3.26 -6.01
CA PRO A 283 -0.21 2.69 -4.80
C PRO A 283 1.32 2.85 -4.70
N GLY A 284 1.93 3.89 -5.27
CA GLY A 284 3.40 4.07 -5.25
C GLY A 284 4.21 3.06 -6.09
N GLY A 285 3.54 2.05 -6.68
CA GLY A 285 4.06 1.06 -7.64
C GLY A 285 2.95 0.56 -8.57
N PRO A 286 3.24 -0.27 -9.59
CA PRO A 286 2.27 -0.60 -10.63
C PRO A 286 1.16 -1.56 -10.17
N GLY A 287 1.35 -2.33 -9.11
CA GLY A 287 0.37 -3.33 -8.65
C GLY A 287 1.01 -4.71 -8.54
N MET A 288 0.19 -5.75 -8.39
CA MET A 288 0.69 -7.12 -8.20
C MET A 288 0.30 -8.03 -9.35
N LEU A 289 1.19 -8.95 -9.73
CA LEU A 289 1.02 -9.89 -10.83
C LEU A 289 -0.23 -10.78 -10.74
N ARG A 290 -0.70 -11.28 -11.88
CA ARG A 290 -1.70 -12.33 -12.01
C ARG A 290 -1.26 -13.38 -13.02
N ARG A 291 -1.45 -14.66 -12.73
CA ARG A 291 -1.36 -15.72 -13.74
C ARG A 291 -2.76 -16.05 -14.24
N MET A 292 -2.96 -15.96 -15.55
CA MET A 292 -4.22 -16.35 -16.16
C MET A 292 -4.28 -17.86 -16.30
N THR A 293 -5.18 -18.54 -15.58
CA THR A 293 -5.35 -19.99 -15.68
C THR A 293 -6.15 -20.40 -16.93
N GLU A 294 -6.90 -19.46 -17.49
CA GLU A 294 -7.68 -19.63 -18.71
C GLU A 294 -7.43 -18.46 -19.67
N ARG A 295 -7.84 -18.61 -20.93
CA ARG A 295 -7.81 -17.52 -21.91
C ARG A 295 -8.73 -16.39 -21.45
N ALA A 296 -8.26 -15.15 -21.55
CA ALA A 296 -9.09 -13.96 -21.32
C ALA A 296 -8.99 -12.98 -22.50
N GLU A 297 -10.02 -12.17 -22.66
CA GLU A 297 -10.08 -11.11 -23.66
C GLU A 297 -10.09 -9.75 -22.97
N THR A 298 -9.37 -8.79 -23.53
CA THR A 298 -9.28 -7.40 -23.07
C THR A 298 -9.43 -6.47 -24.25
N SER A 299 -9.62 -5.18 -24.02
CA SER A 299 -9.67 -4.19 -25.10
C SER A 299 -8.35 -4.07 -25.90
N GLY A 300 -7.23 -4.55 -25.35
CA GLY A 300 -5.93 -4.57 -26.00
C GLY A 300 -5.60 -5.86 -26.75
N GLY A 301 -6.43 -6.90 -26.62
CA GLY A 301 -6.20 -8.21 -27.23
C GLY A 301 -6.44 -9.39 -26.28
N VAL A 302 -5.98 -10.55 -26.71
CA VAL A 302 -6.18 -11.84 -26.02
C VAL A 302 -5.00 -12.11 -25.09
N ILE A 303 -5.30 -12.53 -23.86
CA ILE A 303 -4.34 -13.10 -22.92
C ILE A 303 -4.47 -14.64 -22.96
N PRO A 304 -3.47 -15.39 -23.45
CA PRO A 304 -3.49 -16.85 -23.42
C PRO A 304 -3.47 -17.41 -22.00
N ALA A 305 -4.02 -18.61 -21.81
CA ALA A 305 -3.86 -19.36 -20.56
C ALA A 305 -2.37 -19.62 -20.25
N GLY A 306 -2.00 -19.59 -18.97
CA GLY A 306 -0.63 -19.67 -18.46
C GLY A 306 0.12 -18.34 -18.42
N THR A 307 -0.39 -17.28 -19.07
CA THR A 307 0.32 -15.99 -19.14
C THR A 307 0.30 -15.28 -17.79
N VAL A 308 1.48 -14.82 -17.34
CA VAL A 308 1.60 -13.89 -16.20
C VAL A 308 1.52 -12.47 -16.72
N VAL A 309 0.64 -11.66 -16.12
CA VAL A 309 0.36 -10.28 -16.51
C VAL A 309 0.46 -9.33 -15.32
N LEU A 310 0.76 -8.07 -15.59
CA LEU A 310 0.80 -7.00 -14.59
C LEU A 310 -0.40 -6.05 -14.77
N PRO A 311 -1.45 -6.14 -13.94
CA PRO A 311 -2.48 -5.09 -13.88
C PRO A 311 -1.90 -3.81 -13.28
N ASN A 312 -1.75 -2.76 -14.09
CA ASN A 312 -1.20 -1.49 -13.63
C ASN A 312 -2.28 -0.58 -13.03
N LEU A 313 -2.34 -0.53 -11.69
CA LEU A 313 -3.32 0.25 -10.94
C LEU A 313 -3.12 1.77 -11.12
N SER A 314 -1.86 2.22 -11.19
CA SER A 314 -1.54 3.63 -11.38
C SER A 314 -2.00 4.12 -12.76
N ALA A 315 -1.79 3.31 -13.81
CA ALA A 315 -2.26 3.61 -15.16
C ALA A 315 -3.78 3.65 -15.25
N ALA A 316 -4.47 2.66 -14.65
CA ALA A 316 -5.93 2.64 -14.58
C ALA A 316 -6.49 3.89 -13.86
N ASN A 317 -5.86 4.32 -12.77
CA ASN A 317 -6.24 5.54 -12.05
C ASN A 317 -5.97 6.83 -12.83
N HIS A 318 -5.21 6.75 -13.93
CA HIS A 318 -4.91 7.86 -14.83
C HIS A 318 -5.51 7.67 -16.23
N ASP A 319 -6.46 6.75 -16.38
CA ASP A 319 -7.14 6.50 -17.65
C ASP A 319 -8.09 7.68 -18.01
N PRO A 320 -7.84 8.41 -19.11
CA PRO A 320 -8.67 9.55 -19.50
C PRO A 320 -10.08 9.15 -19.96
N SER A 321 -10.35 7.88 -20.22
CA SER A 321 -11.71 7.40 -20.49
C SER A 321 -12.61 7.35 -19.25
N VAL A 322 -12.01 7.40 -18.05
CA VAL A 322 -12.71 7.31 -16.76
C VAL A 322 -12.58 8.59 -15.94
N PHE A 323 -11.39 9.19 -15.92
CA PHE A 323 -11.12 10.40 -15.16
C PHE A 323 -10.80 11.55 -16.11
N GLU A 324 -11.63 12.60 -16.09
CA GLU A 324 -11.34 13.84 -16.82
C GLU A 324 -10.04 14.48 -16.31
N ASP A 325 -9.15 14.87 -17.23
CA ASP A 325 -7.84 15.44 -16.92
C ASP A 325 -7.12 14.67 -15.80
N PRO A 326 -6.77 13.38 -16.05
CA PRO A 326 -6.37 12.45 -15.00
C PRO A 326 -5.06 12.83 -14.32
N ALA A 327 -4.19 13.56 -15.03
CA ALA A 327 -2.90 14.03 -14.56
C ALA A 327 -3.00 15.28 -13.66
N ARG A 328 -4.16 15.96 -13.64
CA ARG A 328 -4.40 17.07 -12.73
C ARG A 328 -4.74 16.54 -11.35
N PHE A 329 -3.94 16.93 -10.37
CA PHE A 329 -4.27 16.73 -8.96
C PHE A 329 -5.34 17.74 -8.54
N ASP A 330 -6.49 17.27 -8.04
CA ASP A 330 -7.61 18.12 -7.62
C ASP A 330 -8.31 17.57 -6.37
N ILE A 331 -8.05 18.16 -5.20
CA ILE A 331 -8.63 17.73 -3.92
C ILE A 331 -10.16 17.77 -3.89
N ARG A 332 -10.81 18.46 -4.84
CA ARG A 332 -12.27 18.55 -4.95
C ARG A 332 -12.86 17.53 -5.91
N ARG A 333 -12.06 16.73 -6.62
CA ARG A 333 -12.53 15.73 -7.60
C ARG A 333 -13.59 14.79 -7.03
N PHE A 334 -13.43 14.40 -5.76
CA PHE A 334 -14.35 13.50 -5.06
C PHE A 334 -15.36 14.23 -4.15
N ALA A 335 -15.39 15.57 -4.16
CA ALA A 335 -16.28 16.37 -3.30
C ALA A 335 -17.68 16.55 -3.91
N ALA A 336 -17.77 16.59 -5.24
CA ALA A 336 -19.03 16.76 -5.96
C ALA A 336 -19.31 15.55 -6.86
N GLY A 337 -20.49 14.94 -6.69
CA GLY A 337 -20.94 13.81 -7.50
C GLY A 337 -20.48 12.44 -6.99
N ARG A 338 -20.60 11.44 -7.86
CA ARG A 338 -20.13 10.06 -7.63
C ARG A 338 -19.18 9.69 -8.77
N PRO A 339 -17.94 10.21 -8.78
CA PRO A 339 -16.96 9.79 -9.77
C PRO A 339 -16.74 8.26 -9.68
N GLN A 340 -16.28 7.68 -10.77
CA GLN A 340 -15.92 6.27 -10.79
C GLN A 340 -14.85 5.98 -9.73
N ALA A 341 -14.99 4.86 -9.00
CA ALA A 341 -14.07 4.52 -7.92
C ALA A 341 -12.65 4.28 -8.45
N HIS A 342 -11.65 4.87 -7.82
CA HIS A 342 -10.24 4.57 -8.11
C HIS A 342 -9.88 3.14 -7.64
N LEU A 343 -8.80 2.58 -8.18
CA LEU A 343 -8.32 1.21 -7.93
C LEU A 343 -7.11 1.16 -7.00
N ALA A 344 -6.84 2.19 -6.20
CA ALA A 344 -5.67 2.22 -5.31
C ALA A 344 -5.69 1.11 -4.24
N PHE A 345 -6.88 0.64 -3.88
CA PHE A 345 -7.09 -0.51 -2.99
C PHE A 345 -7.32 -1.83 -3.73
N GLY A 346 -7.08 -1.86 -5.06
CA GLY A 346 -7.40 -2.98 -5.94
C GLY A 346 -8.90 -3.13 -6.20
N HIS A 347 -9.29 -4.31 -6.68
CA HIS A 347 -10.68 -4.70 -6.95
C HIS A 347 -10.83 -6.22 -6.85
N GLY A 348 -12.07 -6.71 -6.81
CA GLY A 348 -12.37 -8.14 -6.78
C GLY A 348 -12.07 -8.81 -5.43
N PRO A 349 -11.86 -10.14 -5.41
CA PRO A 349 -11.65 -10.90 -4.17
C PRO A 349 -10.51 -10.33 -3.31
N HIS A 350 -9.43 -9.86 -3.94
CA HIS A 350 -8.25 -9.34 -3.25
C HIS A 350 -8.32 -7.85 -2.93
N TYR A 351 -9.50 -7.21 -2.96
CA TYR A 351 -9.65 -5.83 -2.49
C TYR A 351 -9.05 -5.65 -1.08
N CYS A 352 -8.33 -4.55 -0.86
CA CYS A 352 -7.58 -4.32 0.37
C CYS A 352 -8.46 -4.50 1.61
N VAL A 353 -8.06 -5.43 2.48
CA VAL A 353 -8.80 -5.73 3.72
C VAL A 353 -8.81 -4.53 4.66
N GLY A 354 -7.70 -3.78 4.71
CA GLY A 354 -7.50 -2.61 5.55
C GLY A 354 -8.01 -1.30 4.95
N ALA A 355 -8.74 -1.30 3.83
CA ALA A 355 -9.09 -0.07 3.11
C ALA A 355 -9.85 0.96 3.97
N ASN A 356 -10.70 0.51 4.90
CA ASN A 356 -11.42 1.40 5.82
C ASN A 356 -10.49 2.02 6.85
N LEU A 357 -9.58 1.22 7.43
CA LEU A 357 -8.59 1.67 8.39
C LEU A 357 -7.64 2.67 7.73
N ALA A 358 -7.08 2.33 6.57
CA ALA A 358 -6.18 3.20 5.82
C ALA A 358 -6.83 4.56 5.48
N ARG A 359 -8.09 4.56 5.01
CA ARG A 359 -8.83 5.81 4.76
C ARG A 359 -8.96 6.65 6.02
N MET A 360 -9.36 6.05 7.13
CA MET A 360 -9.53 6.75 8.41
C MET A 360 -8.19 7.31 8.89
N GLU A 361 -7.11 6.54 8.85
CA GLU A 361 -5.78 7.00 9.24
C GLU A 361 -5.28 8.16 8.38
N LEU A 362 -5.44 8.06 7.05
CA LEU A 362 -5.08 9.15 6.14
C LEU A 362 -5.93 10.41 6.42
N GLN A 363 -7.22 10.25 6.67
CA GLN A 363 -8.10 11.37 7.03
C GLN A 363 -7.62 12.05 8.32
N GLU A 364 -7.34 11.30 9.38
CA GLU A 364 -6.84 11.90 10.63
C GLU A 364 -5.45 12.51 10.47
N ALA A 365 -4.56 11.89 9.69
CA ALA A 365 -3.24 12.43 9.41
C ALA A 365 -3.33 13.78 8.68
N PHE A 366 -4.07 13.85 7.57
CA PHE A 366 -4.21 15.10 6.81
C PHE A 366 -5.04 16.14 7.56
N ARG A 367 -6.09 15.75 8.30
CA ARG A 367 -6.84 16.67 9.16
C ARG A 367 -5.94 17.28 10.24
N ALA A 368 -5.10 16.48 10.90
CA ALA A 368 -4.15 16.99 11.89
C ALA A 368 -3.15 17.96 11.25
N LEU A 369 -2.58 17.62 10.09
CA LEU A 369 -1.65 18.51 9.39
C LEU A 369 -2.29 19.86 9.06
N VAL A 370 -3.47 19.89 8.43
CA VAL A 370 -4.04 21.15 7.95
C VAL A 370 -4.67 22.01 9.04
N THR A 371 -5.17 21.39 10.13
CA THR A 371 -5.77 22.12 11.25
C THR A 371 -4.71 22.66 12.22
N ARG A 372 -3.61 21.93 12.41
CA ARG A 372 -2.55 22.32 13.35
C ARG A 372 -1.43 23.12 12.68
N LEU A 373 -1.13 22.83 11.42
CA LEU A 373 -0.06 23.46 10.66
C LEU A 373 -0.62 24.14 9.38
N PRO A 374 -1.59 25.05 9.48
CA PRO A 374 -2.24 25.64 8.29
C PRO A 374 -1.26 26.38 7.35
N GLY A 375 -0.08 26.79 7.86
CA GLY A 375 1.00 27.41 7.10
C GLY A 375 2.13 26.46 6.66
N LEU A 376 1.94 25.12 6.75
CA LEU A 376 2.99 24.15 6.42
C LEU A 376 3.63 24.42 5.05
N ARG A 377 4.95 24.51 5.02
CA ARG A 377 5.72 24.82 3.81
C ARG A 377 7.02 24.01 3.73
N PRO A 378 7.53 23.73 2.51
CA PRO A 378 8.80 23.05 2.36
C PRO A 378 9.98 23.92 2.83
N ARG A 379 11.03 23.28 3.35
CA ARG A 379 12.31 23.88 3.74
C ARG A 379 13.45 23.62 2.78
N GLU A 380 13.21 22.78 1.80
CA GLU A 380 14.10 22.53 0.68
C GLU A 380 13.35 22.77 -0.64
N ASP A 381 14.08 22.95 -1.73
CA ASP A 381 13.48 22.95 -3.06
C ASP A 381 12.88 21.56 -3.32
N LEU A 382 11.57 21.50 -3.56
CA LEU A 382 10.85 20.24 -3.81
C LEU A 382 11.39 19.51 -5.05
N ALA A 383 12.00 20.21 -6.00
CA ALA A 383 12.64 19.59 -7.16
C ALA A 383 13.94 18.83 -6.81
N SER A 384 14.54 19.15 -5.66
CA SER A 384 15.79 18.53 -5.18
C SER A 384 15.56 17.37 -4.19
N VAL A 385 14.30 17.11 -3.82
CA VAL A 385 13.93 16.03 -2.89
C VAL A 385 14.33 14.69 -3.46
N ARG A 386 15.06 13.90 -2.66
CA ARG A 386 15.49 12.55 -3.03
C ARG A 386 14.42 11.53 -2.70
N TRP A 387 14.19 10.62 -3.64
CA TRP A 387 13.25 9.52 -3.51
C TRP A 387 13.99 8.22 -3.18
N ASN A 388 13.30 7.24 -2.60
CA ASN A 388 13.83 5.89 -2.48
C ASN A 388 13.67 5.12 -3.80
N ASP A 389 14.50 4.10 -3.95
CA ASP A 389 14.61 3.29 -5.17
C ASP A 389 13.91 1.92 -5.00
N ASP A 390 12.95 1.84 -4.07
CA ASP A 390 12.26 0.61 -3.71
C ASP A 390 11.17 0.28 -4.75
N ALA A 391 11.21 -0.93 -5.31
CA ALA A 391 10.31 -1.39 -6.37
C ALA A 391 8.81 -1.36 -5.99
N PHE A 392 8.52 -1.49 -4.69
CA PHE A 392 7.15 -1.55 -4.13
C PHE A 392 6.67 -0.23 -3.54
N ALA A 393 7.57 0.68 -3.16
CA ALA A 393 7.23 1.86 -2.37
C ALA A 393 8.04 3.08 -2.80
N HIS A 394 7.69 3.74 -3.90
CA HIS A 394 8.37 4.97 -4.31
C HIS A 394 7.87 6.20 -3.54
N ARG A 395 8.73 6.88 -2.78
CA ARG A 395 8.40 8.06 -1.96
C ARG A 395 9.64 8.91 -1.66
N PRO A 396 9.47 10.18 -1.23
CA PRO A 396 10.55 10.96 -0.64
C PRO A 396 11.23 10.20 0.52
N ARG A 397 12.56 10.19 0.54
CA ARG A 397 13.35 9.61 1.65
C ARG A 397 13.23 10.45 2.92
N ARG A 398 13.17 11.76 2.74
CA ARG A 398 12.94 12.80 3.75
C ARG A 398 12.06 13.88 3.13
N LEU A 399 11.35 14.64 3.96
CA LEU A 399 10.60 15.81 3.54
C LEU A 399 10.70 16.89 4.61
N LEU A 400 11.66 17.80 4.42
CA LEU A 400 11.91 18.89 5.37
C LEU A 400 10.85 19.98 5.24
N VAL A 401 10.14 20.25 6.33
CA VAL A 401 9.02 21.20 6.39
C VAL A 401 9.16 22.15 7.56
N ALA A 402 8.43 23.27 7.50
CA ALA A 402 8.25 24.17 8.62
C ALA A 402 6.77 24.46 8.87
N ALA A 403 6.40 24.43 10.15
CA ALA A 403 5.16 24.99 10.67
C ALA A 403 5.27 26.53 10.56
N ALA A 404 4.60 27.16 9.60
CA ALA A 404 4.57 28.62 9.53
C ALA A 404 3.43 29.20 10.37
#